data_AF-A0A1U9NR17-F1
#
_entry.id   AF-A0A1U9NR17-F1
#
_cell.length_a   1.000
_cell.length_b   1.000
_cell.length_c   1.000
_cell.angle_alpha   90.00
_cell.angle_beta   90.00
_cell.angle_gamma   90.00
#
_symmetry.space_group_name_H-M   'P 1'
#
loop_
_entity.id
_entity.type
_entity.pdbx_description
1 polymer ?
#
loop_
_entity_poly.entity_id
_entity_poly.type
_entity_poly.pdbx_seq_one_letter_code
_entity_poly.pdbx_strand_id
1 'polypeptide(L)'
;MLAEYDGSDNFKRYRKAFLKLLLNLRPEIFSAGKACKIGNSRNYGRFCTTQPDGKRAAAKQNEFQNDFPVYGNYIDEPLMTSDGSTDLYYAHDHLYSTAALIDTAGNVVERCEYNAYGKATVYNADYTQSWAVSQKENPYLYTGRRLDILDGGSLKLQYSRHRYYDPQTGRFLQKDPLGIVPDALPRGQVMPKLQLTDGANFYSYVNANPAYCSDPFGLLRYSSVVSII
;
A
#
# COMPACT_ATOMS: atom_id res chain seq x y z
N MET A 1 -10.93 39.15 -7.62
CA MET A 1 -11.24 38.13 -8.63
C MET A 1 -10.34 36.93 -8.31
N LEU A 2 -10.77 36.10 -7.35
CA LEU A 2 -9.99 34.97 -6.84
C LEU A 2 -10.29 33.78 -7.75
N ALA A 3 -9.25 33.26 -8.39
CA ALA A 3 -9.36 32.07 -9.24
C ALA A 3 -9.77 30.87 -8.39
N GLU A 4 -10.84 30.21 -8.78
CA GLU A 4 -11.28 28.93 -8.24
C GLU A 4 -10.15 27.91 -8.39
N TYR A 5 -9.71 27.33 -7.27
CA TYR A 5 -8.72 26.26 -7.27
C TYR A 5 -9.42 24.94 -7.61
N ASP A 6 -9.55 24.69 -8.91
CA ASP A 6 -9.96 23.41 -9.48
C ASP A 6 -8.91 22.33 -9.13
N GLY A 7 -9.28 21.39 -8.26
CA GLY A 7 -8.47 20.22 -7.87
C GLY A 7 -8.02 19.30 -9.02
N SER A 8 -8.44 19.56 -10.27
CA SER A 8 -7.97 18.87 -11.47
C SER A 8 -6.54 19.24 -11.88
N ASP A 9 -6.00 20.37 -11.41
CA ASP A 9 -4.70 20.85 -11.88
C ASP A 9 -3.52 20.05 -11.31
N ASN A 10 -3.71 19.50 -10.11
CA ASN A 10 -2.79 18.55 -9.49
C ASN A 10 -2.73 17.26 -10.33
N PHE A 11 -3.88 16.66 -10.67
CA PHE A 11 -3.97 15.44 -11.49
C PHE A 11 -3.32 15.63 -12.89
N LYS A 12 -3.46 16.81 -13.49
CA LYS A 12 -2.84 17.16 -14.79
C LYS A 12 -1.32 17.29 -14.72
N ARG A 13 -0.75 17.87 -13.65
CA ARG A 13 0.70 17.87 -13.40
C ARG A 13 1.25 16.46 -13.18
N TYR A 14 0.51 15.60 -12.49
CA TYR A 14 0.94 14.22 -12.17
C TYR A 14 0.88 13.28 -13.37
N ARG A 15 0.02 13.53 -14.38
CA ARG A 15 0.00 12.75 -15.63
C ARG A 15 1.34 12.75 -16.36
N LYS A 16 2.07 13.86 -16.34
CA LYS A 16 3.34 14.00 -17.08
C LYS A 16 4.51 13.28 -16.39
N ALA A 17 4.56 13.31 -15.06
CA ALA A 17 5.52 12.54 -14.27
C ALA A 17 5.22 11.04 -14.32
N PHE A 18 3.93 10.67 -14.24
CA PHE A 18 3.45 9.29 -14.41
C PHE A 18 3.77 8.72 -15.79
N LEU A 19 3.55 9.49 -16.87
CA LEU A 19 3.94 9.08 -18.23
C LEU A 19 5.46 8.92 -18.35
N LYS A 20 6.26 9.81 -17.75
CA LYS A 20 7.73 9.76 -17.79
C LYS A 20 8.29 8.56 -17.02
N LEU A 21 7.59 8.09 -15.98
CA LEU A 21 7.93 6.85 -15.27
C LEU A 21 7.52 5.61 -16.07
N LEU A 22 6.30 5.59 -16.62
CA LEU A 22 5.79 4.49 -17.47
C LEU A 22 6.64 4.28 -18.73
N LEU A 23 7.12 5.35 -19.35
CA LEU A 23 7.95 5.29 -20.57
C LEU A 23 9.40 4.85 -20.30
N ASN A 24 9.87 4.89 -19.05
CA ASN A 24 11.22 4.48 -18.66
C ASN A 24 11.29 3.12 -17.94
N LEU A 25 10.14 2.46 -17.71
CA LEU A 25 10.11 1.09 -17.24
C LEU A 25 10.54 0.17 -18.40
N ARG A 26 11.73 -0.44 -18.27
CA ARG A 26 12.19 -1.48 -19.21
C ARG A 26 11.10 -2.56 -19.34
N PRO A 27 10.78 -3.02 -20.57
CA PRO A 27 9.81 -4.10 -20.79
C PRO A 27 10.27 -5.48 -20.24
N GLU A 28 11.39 -5.54 -19.52
CA GLU A 28 12.00 -6.80 -19.05
C GLU A 28 11.39 -7.37 -17.77
N ILE A 29 10.48 -6.66 -17.07
CA ILE A 29 9.80 -7.19 -15.87
C ILE A 29 8.60 -8.10 -16.24
N PHE A 30 8.14 -8.09 -17.50
CA PHE A 30 7.21 -9.09 -18.03
C PHE A 30 7.93 -10.06 -18.98
N SER A 31 9.03 -10.67 -18.52
CA SER A 31 9.50 -11.90 -19.16
C SER A 31 8.47 -12.98 -18.84
N ALA A 32 7.62 -13.26 -19.83
CA ALA A 32 6.66 -14.34 -19.81
C ALA A 32 7.35 -15.64 -19.39
N GLY A 33 7.18 -16.01 -18.12
CA GLY A 33 7.60 -17.30 -17.59
C GLY A 33 6.98 -18.38 -18.47
N LYS A 34 7.83 -19.16 -19.15
CA LYS A 34 7.40 -20.27 -20.00
C LYS A 34 6.46 -21.17 -19.22
N ALA A 35 5.23 -21.30 -19.70
CA ALA A 35 4.21 -22.16 -19.10
C ALA A 35 4.70 -23.62 -19.06
N CYS A 36 4.85 -24.18 -17.87
CA CYS A 36 5.02 -25.61 -17.70
C CYS A 36 3.64 -26.29 -17.82
N LYS A 37 3.42 -27.06 -18.90
CA LYS A 37 2.20 -27.85 -19.08
C LYS A 37 2.20 -29.01 -18.08
N ILE A 38 1.29 -28.96 -17.12
CA ILE A 38 0.87 -30.14 -16.37
C ILE A 38 -0.58 -30.40 -16.76
N GLY A 39 -0.79 -31.27 -17.75
CA GLY A 39 -2.13 -31.62 -18.23
C GLY A 39 -2.85 -30.49 -18.99
N ASN A 40 -4.13 -30.73 -19.28
CA ASN A 40 -4.96 -29.94 -20.21
C ASN A 40 -5.40 -28.55 -19.71
N SER A 41 -4.80 -28.00 -18.65
CA SER A 41 -5.12 -26.67 -18.15
C SER A 41 -3.90 -25.73 -18.23
N ARG A 42 -4.10 -24.57 -18.87
CA ARG A 42 -3.14 -23.46 -18.88
C ARG A 42 -3.18 -22.76 -17.52
N ASN A 43 -2.38 -23.22 -16.56
CA ASN A 43 -2.19 -22.52 -15.29
C ASN A 43 -0.91 -21.69 -15.33
N TYR A 44 -1.05 -20.37 -15.33
CA TYR A 44 0.05 -19.43 -15.12
C TYR A 44 0.35 -19.37 -13.61
N GLY A 45 1.61 -19.60 -13.18
CA GLY A 45 2.05 -19.26 -11.81
C GLY A 45 2.53 -20.38 -10.89
N ARG A 46 2.78 -21.63 -11.35
CA ARG A 46 3.42 -22.66 -10.50
C ARG A 46 4.94 -22.50 -10.44
N PHE A 47 5.48 -21.98 -9.34
CA PHE A 47 6.85 -22.30 -8.91
C PHE A 47 6.80 -23.53 -7.99
N CYS A 48 7.33 -24.65 -8.45
CA CYS A 48 7.46 -25.86 -7.63
C CYS A 48 8.78 -25.78 -6.84
N THR A 49 8.73 -25.53 -5.54
CA THR A 49 9.89 -25.77 -4.66
C THR A 49 9.81 -27.19 -4.12
N THR A 50 10.59 -28.11 -4.67
CA THR A 50 10.78 -29.45 -4.06
C THR A 50 11.81 -29.34 -2.94
N GLN A 51 11.43 -29.76 -1.74
CA GLN A 51 12.33 -29.96 -0.60
C GLN A 51 13.23 -31.20 -0.87
N PRO A 52 14.50 -31.23 -0.42
CA PRO A 52 15.50 -32.24 -0.84
C PRO A 52 15.23 -33.69 -0.40
N ASP A 53 14.22 -33.92 0.43
CA ASP A 53 14.04 -35.12 1.23
C ASP A 53 12.88 -36.02 0.77
N GLY A 54 12.31 -35.78 -0.42
CA GLY A 54 11.39 -36.72 -1.09
C GLY A 54 10.05 -36.96 -0.38
N LYS A 55 9.84 -36.35 0.79
CA LYS A 55 8.57 -36.32 1.49
C LYS A 55 7.72 -35.25 0.84
N ARG A 56 6.65 -35.67 0.18
CA ARG A 56 5.56 -34.77 -0.18
C ARG A 56 5.02 -34.22 1.13
N ALA A 57 5.46 -33.02 1.52
CA ALA A 57 4.63 -32.19 2.38
C ALA A 57 3.26 -32.19 1.70
N ALA A 58 2.21 -32.55 2.44
CA ALA A 58 0.87 -32.31 1.98
C ALA A 58 0.79 -30.80 1.79
N ALA A 59 1.08 -30.32 0.58
CA ALA A 59 0.72 -29.00 0.19
C ALA A 59 -0.76 -28.95 0.49
N LYS A 60 -1.17 -28.07 1.43
CA LYS A 60 -2.54 -27.56 1.40
C LYS A 60 -2.82 -27.34 -0.08
N GLN A 61 -3.87 -27.98 -0.59
CA GLN A 61 -4.35 -27.65 -1.92
C GLN A 61 -4.63 -26.17 -1.84
N ASN A 62 -3.66 -25.36 -2.27
CA ASN A 62 -3.86 -23.96 -2.51
C ASN A 62 -4.71 -23.95 -3.77
N GLU A 63 -6.00 -24.27 -3.59
CA GLU A 63 -7.02 -23.50 -4.27
C GLU A 63 -6.55 -22.07 -4.14
N PHE A 64 -6.43 -21.43 -5.30
CA PHE A 64 -6.30 -19.98 -5.37
C PHE A 64 -7.64 -19.47 -4.82
N GLN A 65 -7.82 -19.55 -3.49
CA GLN A 65 -8.92 -18.95 -2.78
C GLN A 65 -8.78 -17.48 -3.13
N ASN A 66 -9.79 -17.02 -3.87
CA ASN A 66 -9.83 -15.71 -4.46
C ASN A 66 -10.09 -14.71 -3.33
N ASP A 67 -9.08 -14.52 -2.47
CA ASP A 67 -9.06 -13.49 -1.42
C ASP A 67 -8.79 -12.14 -2.10
N PHE A 68 -9.73 -11.74 -2.97
CA PHE A 68 -9.69 -10.43 -3.60
C PHE A 68 -10.53 -9.48 -2.76
N PRO A 69 -9.90 -8.53 -2.04
CA PRO A 69 -10.66 -7.49 -1.39
C PRO A 69 -11.44 -6.70 -2.44
N VAL A 70 -12.68 -6.39 -2.11
CA VAL A 70 -13.50 -5.45 -2.86
C VAL A 70 -13.07 -4.04 -2.46
N TYR A 71 -12.74 -3.21 -3.45
CA TYR A 71 -12.33 -1.82 -3.21
C TYR A 71 -13.47 -0.84 -3.48
N GLY A 72 -13.41 0.30 -2.79
CA GLY A 72 -14.27 1.44 -3.02
C GLY A 72 -13.83 2.31 -4.20
N ASN A 73 -14.32 3.54 -4.22
CA ASN A 73 -14.04 4.48 -5.30
C ASN A 73 -12.68 5.16 -5.12
N TYR A 74 -12.23 5.31 -3.87
CA TYR A 74 -10.94 5.91 -3.58
C TYR A 74 -9.81 4.88 -3.68
N ILE A 75 -8.59 5.37 -3.93
CA ILE A 75 -7.40 4.53 -3.96
C ILE A 75 -7.08 4.03 -2.56
N ASP A 76 -6.70 2.75 -2.42
CA ASP A 76 -6.39 2.17 -1.11
C ASP A 76 -7.60 2.17 -0.15
N GLU A 77 -8.82 1.97 -0.67
CA GLU A 77 -10.06 1.87 0.13
C GLU A 77 -10.61 0.43 0.10
N PRO A 78 -10.04 -0.54 0.84
CA PRO A 78 -10.57 -1.90 0.88
C PRO A 78 -11.88 -1.90 1.67
N LEU A 79 -12.99 -2.38 1.11
CA LEU A 79 -14.31 -2.36 1.75
C LEU A 79 -14.67 -3.70 2.38
N MET A 80 -14.28 -4.80 1.74
CA MET A 80 -14.63 -6.14 2.18
C MET A 80 -13.56 -7.13 1.72
N THR A 81 -13.28 -8.14 2.54
CA THR A 81 -12.52 -9.33 2.15
C THR A 81 -13.34 -10.58 2.47
N SER A 82 -13.19 -11.60 1.64
CA SER A 82 -13.77 -12.92 1.85
C SER A 82 -12.66 -13.95 1.68
N ASP A 83 -12.56 -14.88 2.62
CA ASP A 83 -11.72 -16.08 2.47
C ASP A 83 -12.50 -17.27 1.88
N GLY A 84 -13.70 -17.01 1.35
CA GLY A 84 -14.64 -18.02 0.87
C GLY A 84 -15.46 -18.69 1.97
N SER A 85 -15.15 -18.45 3.25
CA SER A 85 -15.88 -18.98 4.41
C SER A 85 -16.50 -17.90 5.28
N THR A 86 -15.82 -16.74 5.40
CA THR A 86 -16.21 -15.62 6.24
C THR A 86 -15.98 -14.31 5.49
N ASP A 87 -17.02 -13.48 5.43
CA ASP A 87 -16.91 -12.13 4.90
C ASP A 87 -16.60 -11.17 6.05
N LEU A 88 -15.59 -10.33 5.85
CA LEU A 88 -15.19 -9.27 6.77
C LEU A 88 -15.27 -7.92 6.08
N TYR A 89 -15.93 -6.97 6.73
CA TYR A 89 -16.09 -5.60 6.26
C TYR A 89 -15.11 -4.68 6.98
N TYR A 90 -14.49 -3.79 6.21
CA TYR A 90 -13.53 -2.82 6.72
C TYR A 90 -14.22 -1.53 7.12
N ALA A 91 -14.01 -1.10 8.37
CA ALA A 91 -14.28 0.25 8.81
C ALA A 91 -12.98 1.07 8.79
N HIS A 92 -13.05 2.31 8.32
CA HIS A 92 -11.87 3.16 8.09
C HIS A 92 -11.86 4.42 8.95
N ASP A 93 -10.66 4.96 9.16
CA ASP A 93 -10.44 6.31 9.68
C ASP A 93 -10.39 7.37 8.55
N HIS A 94 -10.09 8.63 8.91
CA HIS A 94 -10.01 9.75 7.96
C HIS A 94 -8.85 9.66 6.95
N LEU A 95 -7.87 8.77 7.18
CA LEU A 95 -6.77 8.48 6.26
C LEU A 95 -7.00 7.19 5.47
N TYR A 96 -8.20 6.61 5.56
CA TYR A 96 -8.54 5.30 5.00
C TYR A 96 -7.73 4.15 5.63
N SER A 97 -7.19 4.35 6.84
CA SER A 97 -6.59 3.26 7.62
C SER A 97 -7.69 2.39 8.20
N THR A 98 -7.48 1.07 8.20
CA THR A 98 -8.45 0.14 8.79
C THR A 98 -8.54 0.36 10.30
N ALA A 99 -9.69 0.81 10.80
CA ALA A 99 -9.95 1.02 12.21
C ALA A 99 -10.60 -0.21 12.87
N ALA A 100 -11.44 -0.94 12.13
CA ALA A 100 -12.06 -2.18 12.61
C ALA A 100 -12.44 -3.13 11.47
N LEU A 101 -12.54 -4.41 11.80
CA LEU A 101 -13.14 -5.45 10.96
C LEU A 101 -14.46 -5.90 11.57
N ILE A 102 -15.48 -6.02 10.72
CA ILE A 102 -16.85 -6.32 11.11
C ILE A 102 -17.30 -7.59 10.39
N ASP A 103 -17.96 -8.52 11.09
CA ASP A 103 -18.51 -9.74 10.49
C ASP A 103 -19.85 -9.49 9.77
N THR A 104 -20.38 -10.51 9.11
CA THR A 104 -21.68 -10.48 8.43
C THR A 104 -22.88 -10.26 9.36
N ALA A 105 -22.72 -10.48 10.67
CA ALA A 105 -23.73 -10.24 11.68
C ALA A 105 -23.65 -8.81 12.26
N GLY A 106 -22.67 -8.00 11.84
CA GLY A 106 -22.46 -6.63 12.32
C GLY A 106 -21.66 -6.53 13.62
N ASN A 107 -21.05 -7.62 14.09
CA ASN A 107 -20.19 -7.58 15.27
C ASN A 107 -18.78 -7.17 14.88
N VAL A 108 -18.13 -6.40 15.76
CA VAL A 108 -16.71 -6.07 15.59
C VAL A 108 -15.87 -7.29 15.98
N VAL A 109 -15.02 -7.74 15.08
CA VAL A 109 -14.17 -8.93 15.25
C VAL A 109 -12.76 -8.53 15.66
N GLU A 110 -12.26 -7.43 15.10
CA GLU A 110 -10.90 -6.94 15.31
C GLU A 110 -10.91 -5.41 15.23
N ARG A 111 -10.05 -4.76 16.02
CA ARG A 111 -9.82 -3.32 15.98
C ARG A 111 -8.35 -3.03 15.79
N CYS A 112 -8.03 -1.94 15.11
CA CYS A 112 -6.65 -1.54 14.86
C CYS A 112 -6.48 -0.08 15.26
N GLU A 113 -5.47 0.19 16.08
CA GLU A 113 -5.02 1.53 16.41
C GLU A 113 -3.61 1.76 15.89
N TYR A 114 -3.29 3.02 15.58
CA TYR A 114 -2.04 3.40 14.96
C TYR A 114 -1.37 4.50 15.76
N ASN A 115 -0.04 4.45 15.84
CA ASN A 115 0.69 5.67 16.16
C ASN A 115 0.65 6.65 14.97
N ALA A 116 1.19 7.86 15.17
CA ALA A 116 1.20 8.88 14.12
C ALA A 116 1.87 8.42 12.80
N TYR A 117 2.80 7.47 12.84
CA TYR A 117 3.54 6.96 11.70
C TYR A 117 3.02 5.58 11.20
N GLY A 118 1.85 5.13 11.65
CA GLY A 118 1.22 3.92 11.14
C GLY A 118 1.70 2.60 11.77
N LYS A 119 2.44 2.63 12.88
CA LYS A 119 2.72 1.41 13.66
C LYS A 119 1.41 0.92 14.26
N ALA A 120 0.92 -0.20 13.75
CA ALA A 120 -0.34 -0.80 14.17
C ALA A 120 -0.21 -1.56 15.50
N THR A 121 -1.17 -1.35 16.38
CA THR A 121 -1.52 -2.25 17.48
C THR A 121 -2.93 -2.78 17.21
N VAL A 122 -3.06 -4.10 17.17
CA VAL A 122 -4.33 -4.78 16.93
C VAL A 122 -4.96 -5.16 18.26
N TYR A 123 -6.26 -5.02 18.38
CA TYR A 123 -7.04 -5.35 19.56
C TYR A 123 -8.20 -6.30 19.23
N ASN A 124 -8.67 -7.01 20.24
CA ASN A 124 -9.97 -7.67 20.17
C ASN A 124 -11.11 -6.64 20.23
N ALA A 125 -12.35 -7.11 20.04
CA ALA A 125 -13.55 -6.28 19.98
C ALA A 125 -13.69 -5.29 21.16
N ASP A 126 -13.29 -5.70 22.36
CA ASP A 126 -13.47 -4.96 23.62
C ASP A 126 -12.19 -4.31 24.16
N TYR A 127 -11.11 -4.25 23.38
CA TYR A 127 -9.81 -3.68 23.77
C TYR A 127 -9.12 -4.33 24.99
N THR A 128 -9.51 -5.56 25.36
CA THR A 128 -8.94 -6.26 26.52
C THR A 128 -7.68 -7.05 26.19
N GLN A 129 -7.46 -7.38 24.91
CA GLN A 129 -6.28 -8.08 24.41
C GLN A 129 -5.70 -7.34 23.23
N SER A 130 -4.37 -7.36 23.11
CA SER A 130 -3.65 -6.68 22.03
C SER A 130 -2.57 -7.55 21.41
N TRP A 131 -2.39 -7.42 20.10
CA TRP A 131 -1.37 -8.10 19.31
C TRP A 131 -0.64 -7.11 18.40
N ALA A 132 0.55 -7.50 17.98
CA ALA A 132 1.35 -6.71 17.05
C ALA A 132 0.99 -6.99 15.58
N VAL A 133 0.13 -7.98 15.32
CA VAL A 133 -0.29 -8.47 13.99
C VAL A 133 -1.76 -8.90 14.08
N SER A 134 -2.49 -8.72 12.98
CA SER A 134 -3.90 -9.15 12.85
C SER A 134 -4.06 -10.63 13.18
N GLN A 135 -5.08 -10.95 13.97
CA GLN A 135 -5.51 -12.32 14.27
C GLN A 135 -6.46 -12.86 13.19
N LYS A 136 -6.97 -11.99 12.31
CA LYS A 136 -7.83 -12.33 11.17
C LYS A 136 -7.08 -12.36 9.83
N GLU A 137 -5.75 -12.48 9.87
CA GLU A 137 -4.86 -12.47 8.69
C GLU A 137 -5.06 -11.25 7.76
N ASN A 138 -5.64 -10.16 8.28
CA ASN A 138 -5.87 -8.93 7.54
C ASN A 138 -4.53 -8.30 7.08
N PRO A 139 -4.29 -8.20 5.77
CA PRO A 139 -3.07 -7.60 5.26
C PRO A 139 -3.18 -6.07 5.13
N TYR A 140 -4.38 -5.47 5.12
CA TYR A 140 -4.58 -4.02 4.88
C TYR A 140 -4.75 -3.27 6.19
N LEU A 141 -3.87 -2.31 6.47
CA LEU A 141 -3.81 -1.61 7.75
C LEU A 141 -3.71 -0.09 7.56
N TYR A 142 -2.56 0.51 7.87
CA TYR A 142 -2.37 1.96 7.81
C TYR A 142 -2.53 2.50 6.38
N THR A 143 -3.30 3.57 6.21
CA THR A 143 -3.64 4.17 4.90
C THR A 143 -4.19 3.17 3.87
N GLY A 144 -4.87 2.12 4.34
CA GLY A 144 -5.49 1.09 3.51
C GLY A 144 -4.49 0.22 2.73
N ARG A 145 -3.22 0.23 3.15
CA ARG A 145 -2.15 -0.46 2.43
C ARG A 145 -1.80 -1.80 3.04
N ARG A 146 -1.29 -2.65 2.15
CA ARG A 146 -0.76 -3.96 2.52
C ARG A 146 0.48 -3.82 3.41
N LEU A 147 0.44 -4.45 4.57
CA LEU A 147 1.57 -4.69 5.45
C LEU A 147 2.13 -6.09 5.17
N ASP A 148 3.36 -6.13 4.65
CA ASP A 148 4.11 -7.36 4.50
C ASP A 148 4.85 -7.67 5.79
N ILE A 149 4.66 -8.90 6.27
CA ILE A 149 5.25 -9.39 7.50
C ILE A 149 6.34 -10.39 7.12
N LEU A 150 7.57 -10.04 7.44
CA LEU A 150 8.78 -10.77 7.11
C LEU A 150 9.53 -11.15 8.39
N ASP A 151 10.55 -12.00 8.25
CA ASP A 151 11.46 -12.38 9.33
C ASP A 151 10.73 -12.84 10.62
N GLY A 152 9.79 -13.76 10.45
CA GLY A 152 9.04 -14.34 11.57
C GLY A 152 8.15 -13.37 12.34
N GLY A 153 7.81 -12.21 11.77
CA GLY A 153 6.98 -11.19 12.42
C GLY A 153 7.74 -9.98 12.94
N SER A 154 9.07 -10.03 12.91
CA SER A 154 9.94 -8.97 13.41
C SER A 154 9.98 -7.77 12.47
N LEU A 155 9.91 -8.02 11.15
CA LEU A 155 9.99 -6.99 10.13
C LEU A 155 8.62 -6.75 9.50
N LYS A 156 8.12 -5.52 9.62
CA LYS A 156 6.79 -5.13 9.15
C LYS A 156 6.93 -3.96 8.20
N LEU A 157 6.75 -4.22 6.91
CA LEU A 157 6.95 -3.24 5.86
C LEU A 157 5.66 -2.99 5.12
N GLN A 158 5.29 -1.73 4.97
CA GLN A 158 4.12 -1.34 4.20
C GLN A 158 4.54 -1.14 2.75
N TYR A 159 3.87 -1.86 1.85
CA TYR A 159 4.10 -1.71 0.41
C TYR A 159 3.38 -0.45 -0.11
N SER A 160 4.14 0.58 -0.45
CA SER A 160 3.63 1.85 -0.99
C SER A 160 3.89 1.98 -2.49
N ARG A 161 3.66 0.90 -3.25
CA ARG A 161 3.82 0.79 -4.70
C ARG A 161 5.27 0.96 -5.18
N HIS A 162 5.78 2.20 -5.18
CA HIS A 162 7.13 2.51 -5.65
C HIS A 162 8.19 2.37 -4.56
N ARG A 163 7.77 2.42 -3.28
CA ARG A 163 8.67 2.33 -2.13
C ARG A 163 8.12 1.40 -1.05
N TYR A 164 9.02 0.75 -0.32
CA TYR A 164 8.69 0.15 0.98
C TYR A 164 8.83 1.17 2.11
N TYR A 165 7.78 1.31 2.89
CA TYR A 165 7.70 2.15 4.08
C TYR A 165 7.87 1.30 5.33
N ASP A 166 8.67 1.78 6.28
CA ASP A 166 8.82 1.17 7.58
C ASP A 166 8.08 2.00 8.65
N PRO A 167 6.93 1.52 9.17
CA PRO A 167 6.18 2.19 10.22
C PRO A 167 6.92 2.27 11.56
N GLN A 168 7.95 1.43 11.78
CA GLN A 168 8.73 1.45 13.01
C GLN A 168 9.66 2.66 13.07
N THR A 169 10.34 2.98 11.96
CA THR A 169 11.22 4.14 11.85
C THR A 169 10.53 5.40 11.31
N GLY A 170 9.34 5.26 10.72
CA GLY A 170 8.56 6.35 10.17
C GLY A 170 9.12 6.90 8.85
N ARG A 171 9.81 6.06 8.06
CA ARG A 171 10.55 6.47 6.86
C ARG A 171 10.47 5.41 5.76
N PHE A 172 10.77 5.83 4.53
CA PHE A 172 10.96 4.90 3.43
C PHE A 172 12.34 4.23 3.52
N LEU A 173 12.41 2.97 3.11
CA LEU A 173 13.67 2.22 3.00
C LEU A 173 14.44 2.55 1.71
N GLN A 174 13.72 3.05 0.71
CA GLN A 174 14.25 3.37 -0.61
C GLN A 174 14.22 4.88 -0.84
N LYS A 175 15.24 5.39 -1.53
CA LYS A 175 15.30 6.78 -1.97
C LYS A 175 14.11 7.06 -2.91
N ASP A 176 13.47 8.21 -2.76
CA ASP A 176 12.44 8.69 -3.68
C ASP A 176 12.90 8.63 -5.15
N PRO A 177 12.23 7.83 -6.01
CA PRO A 177 12.50 7.77 -7.44
C PRO A 177 12.32 9.10 -8.18
N LEU A 178 11.46 10.01 -7.69
CA LEU A 178 11.31 11.34 -8.28
C LEU A 178 12.54 12.23 -8.02
N GLY A 179 13.24 11.99 -6.92
CA GLY A 179 14.54 12.58 -6.62
C GLY A 179 14.63 14.08 -6.91
N ILE A 180 15.64 14.44 -7.69
CA ILE A 180 15.84 15.80 -8.21
C ILE A 180 15.30 15.83 -9.64
N VAL A 181 14.40 16.76 -9.93
CA VAL A 181 13.87 17.05 -11.26
C VAL A 181 14.59 18.29 -11.78
N PRO A 182 15.75 18.15 -12.44
CA PRO A 182 16.57 19.28 -12.88
C PRO A 182 15.86 20.14 -13.95
N ASP A 183 14.92 19.56 -14.68
CA ASP A 183 14.13 20.20 -15.74
C ASP A 183 12.78 20.77 -15.25
N ALA A 184 12.53 20.81 -13.94
CA ALA A 184 11.26 21.29 -13.37
C ALA A 184 10.96 22.77 -13.68
N LEU A 185 11.98 23.57 -14.02
CA LEU A 185 11.85 24.99 -14.29
C LEU A 185 12.15 25.35 -15.75
N PRO A 186 11.30 26.16 -16.41
CA PRO A 186 11.62 26.75 -17.70
C PRO A 186 12.82 27.72 -17.59
N ARG A 187 13.69 27.70 -18.61
CA ARG A 187 14.76 28.70 -18.87
C ARG A 187 15.87 28.82 -17.80
N GLY A 188 16.64 27.76 -17.58
CA GLY A 188 17.97 27.86 -16.94
C GLY A 188 17.97 28.43 -15.51
N GLN A 189 16.81 28.53 -14.85
CA GLN A 189 16.70 28.99 -13.48
C GLN A 189 17.13 27.86 -12.55
N VAL A 190 18.22 28.07 -11.82
CA VAL A 190 18.66 27.16 -10.76
C VAL A 190 17.99 27.61 -9.46
N MET A 191 16.83 27.03 -9.16
CA MET A 191 16.21 27.16 -7.83
C MET A 191 16.23 25.78 -7.17
N PRO A 192 17.20 25.50 -6.28
CA PRO A 192 17.40 24.17 -5.71
C PRO A 192 16.16 23.58 -5.03
N LYS A 193 15.33 24.43 -4.40
CA LYS A 193 14.11 24.00 -3.72
C LYS A 193 12.99 23.55 -4.66
N LEU A 194 12.93 24.09 -5.88
CA LEU A 194 11.90 23.75 -6.88
C LEU A 194 12.28 22.52 -7.71
N GLN A 195 13.54 22.09 -7.65
CA GLN A 195 14.00 20.84 -8.26
C GLN A 195 13.68 19.62 -7.38
N LEU A 196 13.23 19.81 -6.13
CA LEU A 196 12.93 18.77 -5.17
C LEU A 196 11.42 18.68 -4.95
N THR A 197 10.76 17.76 -5.65
CA THR A 197 9.29 17.71 -5.72
C THR A 197 8.62 17.42 -4.37
N ASP A 198 9.20 16.55 -3.52
CA ASP A 198 8.66 16.21 -2.19
C ASP A 198 9.50 16.77 -1.02
N GLY A 199 10.53 17.58 -1.33
CA GLY A 199 11.48 18.12 -0.35
C GLY A 199 12.88 17.52 -0.44
N ALA A 200 13.81 18.03 0.38
CA ALA A 200 15.22 17.64 0.33
C ALA A 200 15.52 16.26 0.94
N ASN A 201 14.60 15.71 1.73
CA ASN A 201 14.77 14.40 2.35
C ASN A 201 14.08 13.32 1.52
N PHE A 202 14.84 12.57 0.73
CA PHE A 202 14.30 11.52 -0.15
C PHE A 202 13.73 10.29 0.58
N TYR A 203 13.87 10.23 1.91
CA TYR A 203 13.39 9.12 2.73
C TYR A 203 12.27 9.53 3.69
N SER A 204 11.91 10.82 3.75
CA SER A 204 10.85 11.27 4.65
C SER A 204 9.49 10.78 4.19
N TYR A 205 8.67 10.37 5.14
CA TYR A 205 7.25 10.11 4.90
C TYR A 205 6.47 11.42 5.08
N VAL A 206 5.71 11.81 4.04
CA VAL A 206 4.75 12.92 4.02
C VAL A 206 5.21 14.21 4.71
N ASN A 207 6.49 14.58 4.53
CA ASN A 207 7.09 15.76 5.14
C ASN A 207 6.90 15.86 6.67
N ALA A 208 6.95 14.71 7.36
CA ALA A 208 6.76 14.58 8.81
C ALA A 208 5.38 15.09 9.31
N ASN A 209 4.36 15.07 8.44
CA ASN A 209 2.98 15.38 8.82
C ASN A 209 1.99 14.24 8.52
N PRO A 210 2.16 13.06 9.14
CA PRO A 210 1.38 11.86 8.82
C PRO A 210 -0.03 11.83 9.40
N ALA A 211 -0.40 12.77 10.27
CA ALA A 211 -1.75 12.86 10.82
C ALA A 211 -2.79 13.39 9.81
N TYR A 212 -2.35 14.22 8.86
CA TYR A 212 -3.22 14.93 7.91
C TYR A 212 -2.86 14.68 6.44
N CYS A 213 -1.88 13.81 6.21
CA CYS A 213 -1.31 13.61 4.89
C CYS A 213 -1.02 12.15 4.67
N SER A 214 -1.26 11.69 3.45
CA SER A 214 -0.94 10.36 2.97
C SER A 214 -0.04 10.47 1.74
N ASP A 215 0.68 9.42 1.38
CA ASP A 215 1.42 9.36 0.11
C ASP A 215 0.86 8.19 -0.72
N PRO A 216 -0.19 8.41 -1.56
CA PRO A 216 -0.83 7.39 -2.38
C PRO A 216 0.18 6.56 -3.19
N PHE A 217 1.13 7.20 -3.86
CA PHE A 217 2.00 6.50 -4.79
C PHE A 217 3.35 6.07 -4.19
N GLY A 218 3.63 6.44 -2.94
CA GLY A 218 4.98 6.31 -2.40
C GLY A 218 5.95 7.21 -3.16
N LEU A 219 5.53 8.40 -3.58
CA LEU A 219 6.33 9.36 -4.35
C LEU A 219 6.15 10.81 -3.88
N LEU A 220 4.94 11.19 -3.46
CA LEU A 220 4.62 12.58 -3.13
C LEU A 220 3.61 12.64 -2.01
N ARG A 221 3.78 13.57 -1.09
CA ARG A 221 2.75 13.90 -0.11
C ARG A 221 1.46 14.37 -0.79
N TYR A 222 0.35 13.78 -0.36
CA TYR A 222 -1.02 14.23 -0.59
C TYR A 222 -1.60 14.75 0.74
N SER A 223 -2.20 15.94 0.73
CA SER A 223 -2.86 16.49 1.91
C SER A 223 -4.34 16.14 1.85
N SER A 224 -4.85 15.42 2.85
CA SER A 224 -6.28 15.21 3.04
C SER A 224 -6.89 16.44 3.70
N VAL A 225 -6.80 17.61 3.05
CA VAL A 225 -7.73 18.69 3.39
C VAL A 225 -9.04 18.33 2.70
N VAL A 226 -9.95 17.75 3.46
CA VAL A 226 -11.35 17.64 3.06
C VAL A 226 -11.83 19.06 2.81
N SER A 227 -12.00 19.44 1.54
CA SER A 227 -12.85 20.58 1.22
C SER A 227 -14.28 20.10 1.47
N ILE A 228 -14.75 20.28 2.70
CA ILE A 228 -16.18 20.26 2.97
C ILE A 228 -16.71 21.51 2.29
N ILE A 229 -17.33 21.33 1.11
CA ILE A 229 -18.21 22.31 0.49
C ILE A 229 -19.61 21.73 0.61
#